data_AF-A0A2M6WTT3-F1
#
_entry.id   AF-A0A2M6WTT3-F1
#
_cell.length_a   1.000
_cell.length_b   1.000
_cell.length_c   1.000
_cell.angle_alpha   90.00
_cell.angle_beta   90.00
_cell.angle_gamma   90.00
#
_symmetry.space_group_name_H-M   'P 1'
#
loop_
_entity.id
_entity.type
_entity.pdbx_description
1 polymer ?
#
loop_
_entity_poly.entity_id
_entity_poly.type
_entity_poly.pdbx_seq_one_letter_code
_entity_poly.pdbx_strand_id
1 'polypeptide(L)'
;MSQTTSLNKKVRYIFVVGGVMSGVGKGITAASIGRILIGKGFKVSAVKIDPYINVDAGTMNPIEHGEVFVTEDGDETDQDIGNYERF
;
A
#
# COMPACT_ATOMS: atom_id res chain seq x y z
N MET A 1 -28.33 -4.05 31.08
CA MET A 1 -28.03 -3.99 29.64
C MET A 1 -27.06 -2.85 29.41
N SER A 2 -25.76 -3.15 29.28
CA SER A 2 -24.73 -2.13 29.12
C SER A 2 -24.89 -1.45 27.76
N GLN A 3 -24.95 -0.13 27.77
CA GLN A 3 -24.86 0.67 26.55
C GLN A 3 -23.48 0.43 25.94
N THR A 4 -23.42 -0.31 24.84
CA THR A 4 -22.20 -0.48 24.06
C THR A 4 -21.94 0.86 23.38
N THR A 5 -21.07 1.67 23.97
CA THR A 5 -20.55 2.91 23.39
C THR A 5 -19.88 2.55 22.06
N SER A 6 -20.56 2.84 20.96
CA SER A 6 -19.96 2.91 19.63
C SER A 6 -18.89 3.99 19.65
N LEU A 7 -17.64 3.57 19.92
CA LEU A 7 -16.48 4.44 19.81
C LEU A 7 -16.36 4.84 18.35
N ASN A 8 -16.60 6.12 18.07
CA ASN A 8 -16.45 6.73 16.75
C ASN A 8 -14.98 6.60 16.32
N LYS A 9 -14.64 5.49 15.65
CA LYS A 9 -13.24 5.09 15.44
C LYS A 9 -12.66 5.87 14.26
N LYS A 10 -12.04 7.01 14.56
CA LYS A 10 -11.36 7.86 13.58
C LYS A 10 -10.26 7.07 12.87
N VAL A 11 -10.22 7.15 11.54
CA VAL A 11 -9.14 6.58 10.72
C VAL A 11 -7.82 7.26 11.07
N ARG A 12 -6.75 6.48 11.21
CA ARG A 12 -5.39 6.96 11.48
C ARG A 12 -4.53 6.71 10.24
N TYR A 13 -3.68 7.68 9.92
CA TYR A 13 -2.81 7.65 8.75
C TYR A 13 -1.34 7.56 9.20
N ILE A 14 -0.57 6.71 8.54
CA ILE A 14 0.88 6.59 8.70
C ILE A 14 1.49 6.92 7.34
N PHE A 15 2.27 7.99 7.27
CA PHE A 15 2.98 8.37 6.06
C PHE A 15 4.39 7.77 6.07
N VAL A 16 4.71 6.97 5.07
CA VAL A 16 6.04 6.39 4.87
C VAL A 16 6.75 7.18 3.78
N VAL A 17 7.78 7.92 4.16
CA VAL A 17 8.57 8.77 3.26
C VAL A 17 10.01 8.29 3.17
N GLY A 18 10.65 8.54 2.03
CA GLY A 18 12.04 8.17 1.77
C GLY A 18 12.94 9.37 1.59
N GLY A 19 14.17 9.29 2.12
CA GLY A 19 15.23 10.26 1.88
C GLY A 19 16.51 9.60 1.37
N VAL A 20 17.47 10.42 0.96
CA VAL A 20 18.82 10.05 0.50
C VAL A 20 18.84 9.31 -0.84
N MET A 21 18.31 8.09 -0.91
CA MET A 21 18.33 7.25 -2.12
C MET A 21 17.00 6.52 -2.36
N SER A 22 16.68 6.27 -3.63
CA SER A 22 15.59 5.37 -4.03
C SER A 22 16.02 3.90 -3.88
N GLY A 23 15.07 2.96 -3.97
CA GLY A 23 15.37 1.52 -3.91
C GLY A 23 15.67 0.93 -2.52
N VAL A 24 15.59 1.71 -1.45
CA VAL A 24 15.92 1.26 -0.07
C VAL A 24 14.88 0.33 0.59
N GLY A 25 13.89 -0.18 -0.15
CA GLY A 25 12.89 -1.11 0.40
C GLY A 25 11.71 -0.45 1.15
N LYS A 26 11.26 0.73 0.72
CA LYS A 26 10.13 1.45 1.35
C LYS A 26 8.81 0.68 1.23
N GLY A 27 8.52 0.12 0.05
CA GLY A 27 7.30 -0.67 -0.18
C GLY A 27 7.22 -1.87 0.75
N ILE A 28 8.29 -2.68 0.82
CA ILE A 28 8.37 -3.84 1.74
C ILE A 28 8.29 -3.42 3.21
N THR A 29 8.93 -2.31 3.60
CA THR A 29 8.84 -1.80 4.97
C THR A 29 7.40 -1.39 5.32
N ALA A 30 6.72 -0.68 4.42
CA ALA A 30 5.33 -0.28 4.60
C ALA A 30 4.39 -1.51 4.69
N ALA A 31 4.56 -2.49 3.80
CA ALA A 31 3.83 -3.75 3.81
C ALA A 31 4.02 -4.52 5.14
N SER A 32 5.26 -4.58 5.63
CA SER A 32 5.61 -5.23 6.91
C SER A 32 4.95 -4.55 8.12
N ILE A 33 4.92 -3.21 8.15
CA ILE A 33 4.19 -2.46 9.18
C ILE A 33 2.70 -2.79 9.12
N GLY A 34 2.13 -2.83 7.90
CA GLY A 34 0.74 -3.24 7.66
C GLY A 34 0.43 -4.62 8.23
N ARG A 35 1.25 -5.62 7.90
CA ARG A 35 1.14 -6.99 8.42
C ARG A 35 1.12 -7.05 9.94
N ILE A 36 2.02 -6.32 10.60
CA ILE A 36 2.10 -6.30 12.07
C ILE A 36 0.82 -5.71 12.67
N LEU A 37 0.29 -4.64 12.07
CA LEU A 37 -0.95 -4.01 12.53
C LEU A 37 -2.17 -4.91 12.31
N ILE A 38 -2.24 -5.60 11.17
CA ILE A 38 -3.27 -6.63 10.91
C ILE A 38 -3.17 -7.74 11.97
N GLY A 39 -1.96 -8.22 12.26
CA GLY A 39 -1.71 -9.21 13.32
C GLY A 39 -2.11 -8.74 14.73
N LYS A 40 -2.20 -7.43 14.95
CA LYS A 40 -2.73 -6.81 16.20
C LYS A 40 -4.24 -6.56 16.17
N GLY A 41 -4.95 -7.04 15.14
CA GLY A 41 -6.41 -6.91 15.01
C GLY A 41 -6.88 -5.55 14.49
N PHE A 42 -6.00 -4.74 13.89
CA PHE A 42 -6.41 -3.51 13.22
C PHE A 42 -6.86 -3.81 11.79
N LYS A 43 -7.89 -3.07 11.32
CA LYS A 43 -8.18 -2.96 9.90
C LYS A 43 -7.19 -1.99 9.28
N VAL A 44 -6.44 -2.43 8.28
CA VAL A 44 -5.36 -1.68 7.64
C VAL A 44 -5.54 -1.77 6.14
N SER A 45 -5.20 -0.68 5.45
CA SER A 45 -5.08 -0.61 4.00
C SER A 45 -3.87 0.29 3.70
N ALA A 46 -3.28 0.13 2.52
CA ALA A 46 -2.11 0.86 2.07
C ALA A 46 -2.41 1.56 0.74
N VAL A 47 -1.74 2.70 0.53
CA VAL A 47 -1.83 3.47 -0.72
C VAL A 47 -0.40 3.75 -1.18
N LYS A 48 -0.12 3.43 -2.44
CA LYS A 48 1.11 3.84 -3.12
C LYS A 48 0.86 5.16 -3.84
N ILE A 49 1.81 6.08 -3.74
CA ILE A 49 1.79 7.35 -4.48
C ILE A 49 3.03 7.37 -5.37
N ASP A 50 2.82 7.18 -6.66
CA ASP A 50 3.89 7.21 -7.66
C ASP A 50 4.03 8.61 -8.27
N PRO A 51 5.24 9.19 -8.30
CA PRO A 51 5.47 10.54 -8.82
C PRO A 51 5.59 10.58 -10.35
N TYR A 52 5.19 9.50 -11.05
CA TYR A 52 5.24 9.42 -12.51
C TYR A 52 4.06 10.18 -13.13
N ILE A 53 4.24 10.62 -14.38
CA ILE A 53 3.19 11.32 -15.15
C ILE A 53 2.17 10.34 -15.74
N ASN A 54 2.55 9.06 -15.88
CA ASN A 54 1.69 8.00 -16.37
C ASN A 54 0.42 7.92 -15.51
N VAL A 55 -0.73 7.76 -16.16
CA VAL A 55 -2.02 7.62 -15.48
C VAL A 55 -2.11 6.30 -14.73
N ASP A 56 -1.53 5.25 -15.32
CA ASP A 56 -1.51 3.86 -14.85
C ASP A 56 -0.17 3.20 -15.24
N ALA A 57 0.03 1.95 -14.79
CA ALA A 57 1.24 1.19 -15.10
C ALA A 57 1.17 0.47 -16.47
N GLY A 58 -0.01 0.36 -17.11
CA GLY A 58 -0.23 -0.46 -18.30
C GLY A 58 0.58 -0.04 -19.53
N THR A 59 0.98 1.23 -19.60
CA THR A 59 1.81 1.77 -20.69
C THR A 59 3.32 1.66 -20.44
N MET A 60 3.74 1.19 -19.25
CA MET A 60 5.16 1.12 -18.88
C MET A 60 5.80 -0.17 -19.41
N ASN A 61 7.08 -0.10 -19.79
CA ASN A 61 7.85 -1.28 -20.18
C ASN A 61 8.16 -2.16 -18.95
N PRO A 62 7.64 -3.39 -18.85
CA PRO A 62 7.78 -4.20 -17.63
C PRO A 62 9.23 -4.63 -17.33
N ILE A 63 10.08 -4.71 -18.36
CA ILE A 63 11.49 -5.10 -18.20
C ILE A 63 12.29 -3.98 -17.53
N GLU A 64 11.90 -2.72 -17.74
CA GLU A 64 12.60 -1.55 -17.21
C GLU A 64 11.99 -1.04 -15.91
N HIS A 65 10.68 -1.17 -15.75
CA HIS A 65 9.92 -0.56 -14.64
C HIS A 65 9.38 -1.56 -13.62
N GLY A 66 9.46 -2.86 -13.88
CA GLY A 66 8.91 -3.91 -13.02
C GLY A 66 7.56 -4.42 -13.50
N GLU A 67 6.99 -5.39 -12.78
CA GLU A 67 5.71 -5.97 -13.15
C GLU A 67 4.57 -4.95 -13.03
N VAL A 68 3.57 -5.09 -13.91
CA VAL A 68 2.26 -4.43 -13.77
C VAL A 68 1.38 -5.35 -12.92
N PHE A 69 0.93 -4.86 -11.77
CA PHE A 69 0.04 -5.60 -10.88
C PHE A 69 -1.41 -5.25 -11.17
N VAL A 70 -2.26 -6.27 -11.37
CA VAL A 70 -3.68 -6.08 -11.68
C VAL A 70 -4.52 -6.44 -10.46
N THR A 71 -5.34 -5.50 -9.98
CA THR A 71 -6.25 -5.69 -8.85
C THR A 71 -7.55 -6.39 -9.26
N GLU A 72 -8.37 -6.82 -8.29
CA GLU A 72 -9.65 -7.53 -8.54
C GLU A 72 -10.64 -6.72 -9.39
N ASP A 73 -10.63 -5.39 -9.27
CA ASP A 73 -11.43 -4.46 -10.06
C ASP A 73 -10.84 -4.14 -11.45
N GLY A 74 -9.65 -4.66 -11.76
CA GLY A 74 -9.02 -4.57 -13.07
C GLY A 74 -8.09 -3.39 -13.27
N ASP A 75 -7.73 -2.65 -12.22
CA ASP A 75 -6.77 -1.54 -12.33
C ASP A 75 -5.34 -2.06 -12.55
N GLU A 76 -4.61 -1.43 -13.48
CA GLU A 76 -3.21 -1.71 -13.78
C GLU A 76 -2.28 -0.81 -12.94
N THR A 77 -1.63 -1.40 -11.93
CA THR A 77 -0.92 -0.68 -10.87
C THR A 77 0.57 -1.06 -10.77
N ASP A 78 1.32 -0.28 -9.99
CA ASP A 78 2.70 -0.60 -9.63
C ASP A 78 2.79 -1.89 -8.79
N GLN A 79 3.89 -2.62 -8.94
CA GLN A 79 4.16 -3.88 -8.24
C GLN A 79 4.09 -3.78 -6.69
N ASP A 80 4.26 -2.60 -6.10
CA ASP A 80 4.11 -2.42 -4.66
C ASP A 80 2.68 -2.72 -4.16
N ILE A 81 1.64 -2.58 -4.99
CA ILE A 81 0.27 -2.98 -4.63
C ILE A 81 0.21 -4.49 -4.38
N GLY A 82 0.86 -5.28 -5.24
CA GLY A 82 1.02 -6.72 -5.01
C GLY A 82 1.76 -7.04 -3.71
N ASN A 83 2.76 -6.25 -3.34
CA ASN A 83 3.43 -6.40 -2.05
C ASN A 83 2.48 -6.11 -0.88
N TYR A 84 1.58 -5.13 -1.01
CA TYR A 84 0.61 -4.82 0.05
C TYR A 84 -0.46 -5.90 0.19
N GLU A 85 -0.91 -6.52 -0.90
CA GLU A 85 -1.87 -7.62 -0.83
C GLU A 85 -1.28 -8.89 -0.23
N ARG A 86 0.00 -9.18 -0.52
CA ARG A 86 0.67 -10.42 -0.05
C ARG A 86 1.03 -10.39 1.44
N PHE A 87 1.08 -9.22 2.07
CA PHE A 87 1.44 -9.05 3.48
C PHE A 87 0.18 -8.93 4.37
#